data_AF-A0A848ZAL5-F1
#
_entry.id   AF-A0A848ZAL5-F1
#
_cell.length_a   1.000
_cell.length_b   1.000
_cell.length_c   1.000
_cell.angle_alpha   90.00
_cell.angle_beta   90.00
_cell.angle_gamma   90.00
#
_symmetry.space_group_name_H-M   'P 1'
#
loop_
_entity.id
_entity.type
_entity.pdbx_description
1 polymer ?
#
loop_
_entity_poly.entity_id
_entity_poly.type
_entity_poly.pdbx_seq_one_letter_code
_entity_poly.pdbx_strand_id
1 'polypeptide(L)'
;MSERPTVDMILVYKGERVMHLMQGNKVVRTFQVALGPQPQGHKQREGDGRTPEGGYLIDWRNPNSSFHLSLHISYPRHQDRRSAMEAGLDPGGAIMIHGL
;
A
#
# COMPACT_ATOMS: atom_id res chain seq x y z
N MET A 1 12.31 28.26 -7.46
CA MET A 1 11.51 27.21 -6.79
C MET A 1 11.59 25.99 -7.67
N SER A 2 12.13 24.86 -7.21
CA SER A 2 12.15 23.63 -8.01
C SER A 2 10.74 23.08 -8.17
N GLU A 3 10.37 22.76 -9.40
CA GLU A 3 9.10 22.13 -9.73
C GLU A 3 9.02 20.77 -9.01
N ARG A 4 7.91 20.51 -8.32
CA ARG A 4 7.71 19.20 -7.68
C ARG A 4 7.39 18.19 -8.78
N PRO A 5 8.15 17.08 -8.90
CA PRO A 5 7.87 16.09 -9.93
C PRO A 5 6.46 15.52 -9.73
N THR A 6 5.70 15.40 -10.82
CA THR A 6 4.40 14.71 -10.80
C THR A 6 4.64 13.22 -10.65
N VAL A 7 3.83 12.58 -9.79
CA VAL A 7 3.89 11.14 -9.51
C VAL A 7 2.55 10.54 -9.92
N ASP A 8 2.59 9.51 -10.76
CA ASP A 8 1.40 8.79 -11.24
C ASP A 8 1.25 7.40 -10.64
N MET A 9 2.34 6.80 -10.15
CA MET A 9 2.33 5.47 -9.54
C MET A 9 3.28 5.34 -8.35
N ILE A 10 2.88 4.54 -7.38
CA ILE A 10 3.70 4.08 -6.26
C ILE A 10 3.97 2.60 -6.47
N LEU A 11 5.24 2.21 -6.52
CA LEU A 11 5.65 0.81 -6.67
C LEU A 11 6.37 0.35 -5.41
N VAL A 12 5.81 -0.63 -4.71
CA VAL A 12 6.38 -1.20 -3.48
C VAL A 12 6.92 -2.60 -3.76
N TYR A 13 8.24 -2.75 -3.69
CA TYR A 13 8.89 -4.07 -3.74
C TYR A 13 9.09 -4.59 -2.32
N LYS A 14 8.15 -5.44 -1.87
CA LYS A 14 8.14 -5.96 -0.50
C LYS A 14 9.40 -6.75 -0.13
N GLY A 15 9.91 -7.56 -1.06
CA GLY A 15 11.13 -8.36 -0.86
C GLY A 15 12.36 -7.50 -0.60
N GLU A 16 12.42 -6.32 -1.23
CA GLU A 16 13.52 -5.35 -1.09
C GLU A 16 13.24 -4.28 -0.03
N ARG A 17 12.02 -4.25 0.52
CA ARG A 17 11.54 -3.21 1.45
C ARG A 17 11.74 -1.79 0.92
N VAL A 18 11.52 -1.62 -0.40
CA VAL A 18 11.68 -0.34 -1.08
C VAL A 18 10.37 0.12 -1.70
N MET A 19 10.14 1.43 -1.70
CA MET A 19 9.05 2.08 -2.41
C MET A 19 9.61 3.10 -3.39
N HIS A 20 9.22 2.99 -4.65
CA HIS A 20 9.52 3.96 -5.69
C HIS A 20 8.28 4.83 -5.97
N LEU A 21 8.50 6.13 -6.07
CA LEU A 21 7.58 7.04 -6.71
C LEU A 21 7.95 7.10 -8.19
N MET A 22 6.96 6.88 -9.05
CA MET A 22 7.13 6.76 -10.48
C MET A 22 6.48 7.93 -11.21
N GLN A 23 7.07 8.33 -12.32
CA GLN A 23 6.47 9.17 -13.36
C GLN A 23 6.63 8.41 -14.69
N GLY A 24 5.55 7.77 -15.13
CA GLY A 24 5.59 6.74 -16.17
C GLY A 24 6.57 5.63 -15.81
N ASN A 25 7.62 5.45 -16.61
CA ASN A 25 8.63 4.41 -16.40
C ASN A 25 9.87 4.89 -15.62
N LYS A 26 9.88 6.12 -15.12
CA LYS A 26 11.02 6.71 -14.40
C LYS A 26 10.79 6.73 -12.91
N VAL A 27 11.76 6.26 -12.14
CA VAL A 27 11.80 6.45 -10.69
C VAL A 27 12.20 7.90 -10.40
N VAL A 28 11.31 8.67 -9.78
CA VAL A 28 11.60 10.06 -9.37
C VAL A 28 12.06 10.15 -7.92
N ARG A 29 11.71 9.16 -7.09
CA ARG A 29 12.17 9.06 -5.70
C ARG A 29 12.10 7.63 -5.20
N THR A 30 12.98 7.29 -4.26
CA THR A 30 13.02 5.99 -3.59
C THR A 30 12.99 6.19 -2.08
N PHE A 31 12.25 5.34 -1.39
CA PHE A 31 12.15 5.30 0.08
C PHE A 31 12.36 3.88 0.59
N GLN A 32 13.00 3.76 1.75
CA GLN A 32 12.91 2.54 2.56
C GLN A 32 11.54 2.48 3.23
N VAL A 33 10.95 1.30 3.32
CA VAL A 33 9.62 1.11 3.93
C VAL A 33 9.61 0.03 4.99
N ALA A 34 8.80 0.27 6.02
CA ALA A 34 8.36 -0.79 6.92
C ALA A 34 7.14 -1.51 6.31
N LEU A 35 6.97 -2.78 6.68
CA LEU A 35 5.84 -3.61 6.27
C LEU A 35 5.17 -4.19 7.52
N GLY A 36 4.01 -4.81 7.33
CA GLY A 36 3.38 -5.60 8.39
C GLY A 36 4.29 -6.72 8.92
N PRO A 37 4.02 -7.23 10.13
CA PRO A 37 4.89 -8.18 10.83
C PRO A 37 5.05 -9.54 10.13
N GLN A 38 4.14 -9.88 9.21
CA GLN A 38 4.25 -11.04 8.32
C GLN A 38 4.36 -10.54 6.88
N PRO A 39 5.51 -10.04 6.41
CA PRO A 39 5.59 -9.32 5.14
C PRO A 39 5.52 -10.23 3.91
N GLN A 40 5.59 -11.55 4.07
CA GLN A 40 5.64 -12.48 2.95
C GLN A 40 4.25 -12.86 2.44
N GLY A 41 4.06 -12.75 1.13
CA GLY A 41 2.85 -13.12 0.42
C GLY A 41 1.70 -12.11 0.57
N HIS A 42 0.65 -12.35 -0.21
CA HIS A 42 -0.57 -11.55 -0.22
C HIS A 42 -1.35 -11.65 1.09
N LYS A 43 -2.02 -10.55 1.46
CA LYS A 43 -2.92 -10.45 2.61
C LYS A 43 -4.18 -11.28 2.36
N GLN A 44 -4.52 -12.19 3.26
CA GLN A 44 -5.65 -13.11 3.12
C GLN A 44 -6.80 -12.81 4.09
N ARG A 45 -6.50 -12.22 5.25
CA ARG A 45 -7.52 -11.89 6.26
C ARG A 45 -7.13 -10.74 7.17
N GLU A 46 -8.11 -10.19 7.88
CA GLU A 46 -7.86 -9.28 8.99
C GLU A 46 -6.92 -9.91 10.03
N GLY A 47 -5.98 -9.11 10.56
CA GLY A 47 -5.05 -9.56 11.58
C GLY A 47 -3.92 -10.49 11.14
N ASP A 48 -3.81 -10.87 9.85
CA ASP A 48 -2.72 -11.74 9.37
C ASP A 48 -1.33 -11.06 9.30
N GLY A 49 -1.25 -9.75 9.57
CA GLY A 49 0.01 -9.02 9.57
C GLY A 49 0.66 -8.84 8.19
N ARG A 50 -0.06 -9.12 7.11
CA ARG A 50 0.46 -9.02 5.73
C ARG A 50 0.07 -7.69 5.09
N THR A 51 0.98 -7.13 4.30
CA THR A 51 0.68 -6.05 3.35
C THR A 51 0.20 -6.69 2.04
N PRO A 52 -0.95 -6.25 1.46
CA PRO A 52 -1.49 -6.84 0.25
C PRO A 52 -0.54 -6.69 -0.96
N GLU A 53 -0.72 -7.57 -1.94
CA GLU A 53 0.04 -7.60 -3.19
C GLU A 53 -0.91 -7.45 -4.38
N GLY A 54 -0.59 -6.56 -5.31
CA GLY A 54 -1.41 -6.24 -6.48
C GLY A 54 -1.54 -4.74 -6.71
N GLY A 55 -2.24 -4.35 -7.77
CA GLY A 55 -2.54 -2.95 -8.06
C GLY A 55 -3.75 -2.45 -7.26
N TYR A 56 -3.59 -1.32 -6.59
CA TYR A 56 -4.61 -0.61 -5.80
C TYR A 56 -4.58 0.88 -6.14
N LEU A 57 -5.70 1.57 -5.94
CA LEU A 57 -5.79 3.02 -6.10
C LEU A 57 -5.53 3.71 -4.76
N ILE A 58 -4.95 4.91 -4.81
CA ILE A 58 -5.01 5.84 -3.69
C ILE A 58 -6.35 6.54 -3.75
N ASP A 59 -7.30 6.10 -2.95
CA ASP A 59 -8.69 6.58 -2.95
C ASP A 59 -8.96 7.65 -1.87
N TRP A 60 -8.10 7.75 -0.86
CA TRP A 60 -8.21 8.77 0.18
C TRP A 60 -6.85 9.23 0.72
N ARG A 61 -6.81 10.48 1.21
CA ARG A 61 -5.63 11.11 1.80
C ARG A 61 -6.00 11.75 3.13
N ASN A 62 -5.19 11.49 4.15
CA ASN A 62 -5.31 12.07 5.47
C ASN A 62 -4.18 13.08 5.73
N PRO A 63 -4.43 14.39 5.60
CA PRO A 63 -3.44 15.40 5.96
C PRO A 63 -3.25 15.55 7.48
N ASN A 64 -4.20 15.05 8.29
CA ASN A 64 -4.21 15.19 9.75
C ASN A 64 -3.76 13.91 10.47
N SER A 65 -3.03 13.03 9.78
CA SER A 65 -2.55 11.77 10.36
C SER A 65 -1.62 12.01 11.54
N SER A 66 -1.81 11.24 12.62
CA SER A 66 -0.88 11.18 13.76
C SER A 66 0.51 10.63 13.40
N PHE A 67 0.68 10.07 12.20
CA PHE A 67 1.91 9.44 11.69
C PHE A 67 2.47 10.18 10.47
N HIS A 68 2.43 11.52 10.49
CA HIS A 68 2.90 12.39 9.41
C HIS A 68 2.31 12.07 8.02
N LEU A 69 1.07 12.52 7.79
CA LEU A 69 0.27 12.27 6.58
C LEU A 69 -0.01 10.78 6.33
N SER A 70 -1.14 10.45 5.72
CA SER A 70 -1.37 9.06 5.28
C SER A 70 -2.21 8.99 4.02
N LEU A 71 -1.99 7.92 3.25
CA LEU A 71 -2.71 7.60 2.03
C LEU A 71 -3.39 6.25 2.24
N HIS A 72 -4.69 6.16 2.00
CA HIS A 72 -5.39 4.88 1.99
C HIS A 72 -5.29 4.28 0.59
N ILE A 73 -5.10 2.96 0.53
CA ILE A 73 -5.23 2.21 -0.73
C ILE A 73 -6.58 1.50 -0.77
N SER A 74 -7.10 1.29 -1.97
CA SER A 74 -8.41 0.68 -2.24
C SER A 74 -8.47 -0.85 -1.96
N TYR A 75 -7.74 -1.34 -0.97
CA TYR A 75 -7.84 -2.71 -0.46
C TYR A 75 -9.05 -2.82 0.49
N PRO A 76 -9.86 -3.89 0.42
CA PRO A 76 -9.72 -5.04 -0.47
C PRO A 76 -10.45 -4.85 -1.80
N ARG A 77 -9.84 -5.37 -2.88
CA ARG A 77 -10.46 -5.45 -4.21
C ARG A 77 -11.44 -6.61 -4.27
N HIS A 78 -12.22 -6.67 -5.35
CA HIS A 78 -13.19 -7.75 -5.57
C HIS A 78 -12.59 -9.15 -5.40
N GLN A 79 -11.40 -9.39 -5.96
CA GLN A 79 -10.72 -10.68 -5.86
C GLN A 79 -10.30 -10.98 -4.41
N ASP A 80 -9.73 -10.00 -3.72
CA ASP A 80 -9.30 -10.14 -2.32
C ASP A 80 -10.52 -10.49 -1.42
N ARG A 81 -11.66 -9.82 -1.63
CA ARG A 81 -12.93 -10.11 -0.93
C ARG A 81 -13.46 -11.51 -1.23
N ARG A 82 -13.44 -11.89 -2.50
CA ARG A 82 -13.92 -13.21 -2.95
C ARG A 82 -13.08 -14.33 -2.33
N SER A 83 -11.75 -14.23 -2.40
CA SER A 83 -10.84 -15.23 -1.83
C SER A 83 -11.03 -15.39 -0.32
N ALA A 84 -11.17 -14.28 0.41
CA ALA A 84 -11.44 -14.32 1.84
C ALA A 84 -12.80 -14.97 2.14
N MET A 85 -13.86 -14.61 1.40
CA MET A 85 -15.20 -15.17 1.56
C MET A 85 -15.25 -16.67 1.26
N GLU A 86 -14.61 -17.14 0.20
CA GLU A 86 -14.50 -18.58 -0.15
C GLU A 86 -13.77 -19.37 0.96
N ALA A 87 -12.88 -18.72 1.70
CA ALA A 87 -12.19 -19.29 2.85
C ALA A 87 -12.94 -19.10 4.19
N GLY A 88 -14.10 -18.45 4.21
CA GLY A 88 -14.85 -18.13 5.43
C GLY A 88 -14.16 -17.09 6.33
N LEU A 89 -13.38 -16.18 5.74
CA LEU A 89 -12.57 -15.16 6.43
C LEU A 89 -13.04 -13.73 6.08
N ASP A 90 -12.74 -12.78 6.97
CA ASP A 90 -12.84 -11.35 6.66
C ASP A 90 -11.51 -10.86 6.04
N PRO A 91 -11.48 -10.25 4.85
CA PRO A 91 -10.25 -9.71 4.27
C PRO A 91 -9.64 -8.55 5.05
N GLY A 92 -10.41 -7.90 5.93
CA GLY A 92 -10.08 -6.65 6.60
C GLY A 92 -10.09 -5.44 5.66
N GLY A 93 -9.40 -4.38 6.05
CA GLY A 93 -9.32 -3.13 5.28
C GLY A 93 -8.28 -2.16 5.84
N ALA A 94 -8.50 -0.86 5.60
CA ALA A 94 -7.73 0.25 6.19
C ALA A 94 -6.21 0.11 5.99
N ILE A 95 -5.79 -0.27 4.79
CA ILE A 95 -4.37 -0.35 4.45
C ILE A 95 -3.86 1.05 4.10
N MET A 96 -2.89 1.52 4.87
CA MET A 96 -2.35 2.88 4.77
C MET A 96 -0.88 2.87 4.37
N ILE A 97 -0.49 3.85 3.55
CA ILE A 97 0.90 4.29 3.38
C ILE A 97 1.05 5.57 4.16
N HIS A 98 1.98 5.63 5.12
CA HIS A 98 2.17 6.80 5.98
C HIS A 98 3.65 7.02 6.32
N GLY A 99 3.96 8.21 6.84
CA GLY A 99 5.29 8.52 7.38
C GLY A 99 5.52 7.88 8.74
N LEU A 100 6.73 8.08 9.29
CA LEU A 100 7.06 7.78 10.68
C LEU A 100 7.12 9.08 11.48
#